data_AF-A0A1F1X5V6-F1
#
_entry.id   AF-A0A1F1X5V6-F1
#
_cell.length_a   1.000
_cell.length_b   1.000
_cell.length_c   1.000
_cell.angle_alpha   90.00
_cell.angle_beta   90.00
_cell.angle_gamma   90.00
#
_symmetry.space_group_name_H-M   'P 1'
#
loop_
_entity.id
_entity.type
_entity.pdbx_description
1 polymer ?
#
loop_
_entity_poly.entity_id
_entity_poly.type
_entity_poly.pdbx_seq_one_letter_code
_entity_poly.pdbx_strand_id
1 'polypeptide(L)'
;MRNALDARMVATWERKGWGHEWLDDDDGRLGRSEDGAHSQPYRSISEARERVERSRREVTRDQIISETSFGLWAQLVSNSHKALWPDLASAFPFAPNRDQAAVAGPVGKLRTFRNRVAHHQKLYNKRPEDHHAQLLKLAGFIDPSVKAWILDHSYVGLVMQRKP
;
A
#
# COMPACT_ATOMS: atom_id res chain seq x y z
N MET A 1 0.60 5.52 4.10
CA MET A 1 -0.15 4.92 2.96
C MET A 1 -1.28 4.04 3.45
N ARG A 2 -0.99 2.96 4.20
CA ARG A 2 -2.00 2.07 4.81
C ARG A 2 -3.18 2.83 5.43
N ASN A 3 -2.93 3.63 6.46
CA ASN A 3 -3.98 4.35 7.18
C ASN A 3 -4.74 5.35 6.29
N ALA A 4 -4.05 6.00 5.36
CA ALA A 4 -4.69 6.94 4.43
C ALA A 4 -5.65 6.23 3.46
N LEU A 5 -5.23 5.09 2.89
CA LEU A 5 -6.08 4.29 2.02
C LEU A 5 -7.23 3.64 2.79
N ASP A 6 -6.95 3.11 3.97
CA ASP A 6 -7.94 2.53 4.87
C ASP A 6 -9.07 3.52 5.21
N ALA A 7 -8.71 4.74 5.61
CA ALA A 7 -9.67 5.80 5.86
C ALA A 7 -10.51 6.18 4.62
N ARG A 8 -10.00 5.96 3.41
CA ARG A 8 -10.77 6.14 2.16
C ARG A 8 -11.66 4.95 1.84
N MET A 9 -11.22 3.74 2.14
CA MET A 9 -12.05 2.54 2.00
C MET A 9 -13.27 2.61 2.92
N VAL A 10 -13.08 2.95 4.21
CA VAL A 10 -14.17 3.13 5.17
C VAL A 10 -15.19 4.16 4.67
N ALA A 11 -14.74 5.37 4.31
CA ALA A 11 -15.63 6.41 3.82
C ALA A 11 -16.31 6.06 2.48
N THR A 12 -15.65 5.25 1.63
CA THR A 12 -16.26 4.77 0.39
C THR A 12 -17.39 3.80 0.68
N TRP A 13 -17.16 2.85 1.58
CA TRP A 13 -18.17 1.86 2.00
C TRP A 13 -19.40 2.54 2.61
N GLU A 14 -19.17 3.46 3.55
CA GLU A 14 -20.23 4.27 4.20
C GLU A 14 -21.04 5.05 3.16
N ARG A 15 -20.36 5.79 2.29
CA ARG A 15 -21.01 6.60 1.24
C ARG A 15 -21.80 5.75 0.25
N LYS A 16 -21.35 4.53 -0.03
CA LYS A 16 -22.01 3.60 -0.94
C LYS A 16 -23.13 2.80 -0.27
N GLY A 17 -23.26 2.86 1.05
CA GLY A 17 -24.20 2.03 1.81
C GLY A 17 -23.94 0.54 1.65
N TRP A 18 -22.68 0.16 1.41
CA TRP A 18 -22.28 -1.25 1.35
C TRP A 18 -22.23 -1.80 2.78
N GLY A 19 -22.86 -2.96 2.99
CA GLY A 19 -23.22 -3.54 4.30
C GLY A 19 -22.13 -3.55 5.38
N HIS A 20 -21.58 -4.73 5.71
CA HIS A 20 -20.49 -4.83 6.68
C HIS A 20 -19.23 -4.12 6.19
N GLU A 21 -18.23 -4.00 7.09
CA GLU A 21 -16.99 -3.28 6.82
C GLU A 21 -16.28 -3.80 5.55
N TRP A 22 -15.53 -2.92 4.87
CA TRP A 22 -14.74 -3.29 3.68
C TRP A 22 -13.76 -4.45 3.89
N LEU A 23 -13.39 -4.76 5.14
CA LEU A 23 -12.54 -5.89 5.50
C LEU A 23 -13.23 -7.26 5.45
N ASP A 24 -14.56 -7.30 5.43
CA ASP A 24 -15.32 -8.54 5.32
C ASP A 24 -15.57 -8.87 3.84
N ASP A 25 -15.79 -7.85 3.01
CA ASP A 25 -16.03 -7.94 1.55
C ASP A 25 -16.98 -9.08 1.16
N ASP A 26 -18.07 -9.25 1.91
CA ASP A 26 -19.02 -10.35 1.76
C ASP A 26 -19.54 -10.50 0.32
N ASP A 27 -19.75 -9.36 -0.34
CA ASP A 27 -20.26 -9.27 -1.71
C ASP A 27 -19.18 -9.35 -2.80
N GLY A 28 -17.90 -9.57 -2.42
CA GLY A 28 -16.79 -9.74 -3.37
C GLY A 28 -16.46 -8.51 -4.21
N ARG A 29 -16.68 -7.31 -3.67
CA ARG A 29 -16.48 -6.01 -4.35
C ARG A 29 -15.01 -5.68 -4.59
N LEU A 30 -14.10 -6.29 -3.84
CA LEU A 30 -12.67 -6.20 -4.09
C LEU A 30 -12.21 -7.15 -5.20
N GLY A 31 -13.14 -7.84 -5.87
CA GLY A 31 -12.89 -8.74 -6.97
C GLY A 31 -12.46 -10.13 -6.51
N ARG A 32 -13.08 -11.14 -7.13
CA ARG A 32 -12.68 -12.55 -7.05
C ARG A 32 -12.22 -12.99 -8.44
N SER A 33 -11.03 -12.58 -8.86
CA SER A 33 -10.45 -13.10 -10.11
C SER A 33 -9.68 -14.38 -9.79
N GLU A 34 -10.12 -15.51 -10.34
CA GLU A 34 -9.48 -16.82 -10.17
C GLU A 34 -8.09 -16.89 -10.84
N ASP A 35 -7.83 -16.01 -11.82
CA ASP A 35 -6.56 -15.97 -12.54
C ASP A 35 -5.60 -14.89 -12.00
N GLY A 36 -4.44 -15.34 -11.50
CA GLY A 36 -3.23 -14.52 -11.31
C GLY A 36 -2.65 -14.51 -9.89
N ALA A 37 -1.32 -14.48 -9.77
CA ALA A 37 -0.57 -14.44 -8.50
C ALA A 37 -0.76 -13.14 -7.66
N HIS A 38 -1.70 -12.27 -8.03
CA HIS A 38 -1.90 -10.92 -7.48
C HIS A 38 -3.38 -10.52 -7.34
N SER A 39 -4.32 -11.48 -7.23
CA SER A 39 -5.72 -11.22 -7.58
C SER A 39 -6.76 -11.23 -6.45
N GLN A 40 -6.37 -11.21 -5.17
CA GLN A 40 -7.36 -11.40 -4.08
C GLN A 40 -7.06 -10.55 -2.83
N PRO A 41 -7.59 -9.31 -2.73
CA PRO A 41 -7.43 -8.48 -1.53
C PRO A 41 -7.96 -9.18 -0.28
N TYR A 42 -9.07 -9.91 -0.44
CA TYR A 42 -9.68 -10.72 0.63
C TYR A 42 -8.71 -11.78 1.17
N ARG A 43 -7.94 -12.48 0.32
CA ARG A 43 -6.97 -13.48 0.79
C ARG A 43 -5.92 -12.85 1.68
N SER A 44 -5.40 -11.67 1.30
CA SER A 44 -4.44 -10.96 2.14
C SER A 44 -5.06 -10.47 3.47
N ILE A 45 -6.36 -10.23 3.51
CA ILE A 45 -7.08 -9.85 4.74
C ILE A 45 -7.33 -11.09 5.61
N SER A 46 -7.76 -12.21 5.03
CA SER A 46 -7.91 -13.51 5.72
C SER A 46 -6.59 -13.96 6.35
N GLU A 47 -5.49 -13.92 5.59
CA GLU A 47 -4.16 -14.24 6.13
C GLU A 47 -3.73 -13.31 7.28
N ALA A 48 -4.14 -12.02 7.23
CA ALA A 48 -3.87 -11.08 8.31
C ALA A 48 -4.70 -11.43 9.55
N ARG A 49 -5.99 -11.77 9.40
CA ARG A 49 -6.86 -12.25 10.50
C ARG A 49 -6.28 -13.49 11.17
N GLU A 50 -5.89 -14.50 10.38
CA GLU A 50 -5.26 -15.73 10.89
C GLU A 50 -3.96 -15.46 11.66
N ARG A 51 -3.19 -14.43 11.30
CA ARG A 51 -2.00 -14.04 12.06
C ARG A 51 -2.37 -13.40 13.40
N VAL A 52 -3.37 -12.52 13.41
CA VAL A 52 -3.87 -11.90 14.66
C VAL A 52 -4.40 -12.98 15.61
N GLU A 53 -5.22 -13.90 15.11
CA GLU A 53 -5.78 -15.02 15.89
C GLU A 53 -4.68 -15.89 16.52
N ARG A 54 -3.67 -16.26 15.72
CA ARG A 54 -2.52 -17.04 16.23
C ARG A 54 -1.69 -16.29 17.27
N SER A 55 -1.69 -14.97 17.24
CA SER A 55 -0.96 -14.14 18.21
C SER A 55 -1.62 -14.07 19.61
N ARG A 56 -2.77 -14.73 19.81
CA ARG A 56 -3.58 -14.70 21.05
C ARG A 56 -4.00 -13.30 21.49
N ARG A 57 -4.02 -12.35 20.56
CA ARG A 57 -4.55 -11.01 20.78
C ARG A 57 -6.05 -11.00 20.49
N GLU A 58 -6.76 -10.08 21.10
CA GLU A 58 -8.12 -9.76 20.68
C GLU A 58 -8.10 -9.35 19.19
N VAL A 59 -8.97 -9.98 18.40
CA VAL A 59 -9.06 -9.72 16.96
C VAL A 59 -9.80 -8.40 16.76
N THR A 60 -9.05 -7.31 16.68
CA THR A 60 -9.59 -5.99 16.35
C THR A 60 -9.26 -5.60 14.92
N ARG A 61 -10.08 -4.72 14.35
CA ARG A 61 -9.88 -4.10 13.04
C ARG A 61 -8.47 -3.54 12.87
N ASP A 62 -8.00 -2.77 13.86
CA ASP A 62 -6.69 -2.14 13.81
C ASP A 62 -5.56 -3.18 13.83
N GLN A 63 -5.72 -4.29 14.57
CA GLN A 63 -4.78 -5.40 14.51
C GLN A 63 -4.75 -6.04 13.12
N ILE A 64 -5.91 -6.29 12.51
CA ILE A 64 -6.00 -6.86 11.16
C ILE A 64 -5.30 -5.94 10.16
N ILE A 65 -5.65 -4.65 10.14
CA ILE A 65 -5.03 -3.62 9.29
C ILE A 65 -3.52 -3.61 9.52
N SER A 66 -3.05 -3.70 10.77
CA SER A 66 -1.63 -3.70 11.10
C SER A 66 -0.86 -4.89 10.51
N GLU A 67 -1.51 -6.06 10.46
CA GLU A 67 -0.98 -7.32 9.93
C GLU A 67 -1.09 -7.44 8.40
N THR A 68 -1.82 -6.55 7.73
CA THR A 68 -1.89 -6.55 6.26
C THR A 68 -0.52 -6.30 5.61
N SER A 69 -0.20 -7.04 4.56
CA SER A 69 1.05 -6.82 3.82
C SER A 69 1.00 -5.54 2.98
N PHE A 70 2.17 -4.99 2.61
CA PHE A 70 2.24 -3.91 1.61
C PHE A 70 1.61 -4.31 0.25
N GLY A 71 1.57 -5.61 -0.05
CA GLY A 71 1.00 -6.15 -1.28
C GLY A 71 -0.48 -5.84 -1.44
N LEU A 72 -1.27 -5.91 -0.36
CA LEU A 72 -2.68 -5.54 -0.34
C LEU A 72 -2.88 -4.10 -0.83
N TRP A 73 -2.19 -3.16 -0.18
CA TRP A 73 -2.32 -1.74 -0.49
C TRP A 73 -1.85 -1.39 -1.90
N ALA A 74 -0.80 -2.07 -2.37
CA ALA A 74 -0.33 -1.94 -3.73
C ALA A 74 -1.34 -2.46 -4.77
N GLN A 75 -2.07 -3.52 -4.43
CA GLN A 75 -3.13 -4.06 -5.28
C GLN A 75 -4.34 -3.12 -5.35
N LEU A 76 -4.79 -2.57 -4.22
CA LEU A 76 -5.94 -1.65 -4.16
C LEU A 76 -5.74 -0.39 -5.02
N VAL A 77 -4.51 0.13 -5.10
CA VAL A 77 -4.21 1.31 -5.93
C VAL A 77 -3.87 0.97 -7.38
N SER A 78 -3.80 -0.32 -7.74
CA SER A 78 -3.40 -0.76 -9.08
C SER A 78 -4.56 -0.74 -10.08
N ASN A 79 -4.24 -0.87 -11.38
CA ASN A 79 -5.23 -0.84 -12.46
C ASN A 79 -6.30 -1.96 -12.35
N SER A 80 -6.03 -3.06 -11.62
CA SER A 80 -7.04 -4.10 -11.38
C SER A 80 -8.21 -3.60 -10.52
N HIS A 81 -8.01 -2.52 -9.76
CA HIS A 81 -9.03 -1.90 -8.89
C HIS A 81 -9.32 -0.47 -9.34
N LYS A 82 -9.29 -0.20 -10.66
CA LYS A 82 -9.55 1.13 -11.22
C LYS A 82 -10.91 1.71 -10.78
N ALA A 83 -11.90 0.87 -10.49
CA ALA A 83 -13.20 1.30 -9.99
C ALA A 83 -13.13 1.96 -8.59
N LEU A 84 -12.16 1.60 -7.74
CA LEU A 84 -11.94 2.22 -6.43
C LEU A 84 -11.15 3.53 -6.51
N TRP A 85 -10.44 3.75 -7.62
CA TRP A 85 -9.51 4.86 -7.75
C TRP A 85 -10.12 6.26 -7.54
N PRO A 86 -11.33 6.59 -8.04
CA PRO A 86 -11.94 7.89 -7.79
C PRO A 86 -11.99 8.24 -6.30
N ASP A 87 -12.25 7.27 -5.43
CA ASP A 87 -12.28 7.48 -3.99
C ASP A 87 -10.89 7.43 -3.35
N LEU A 88 -10.05 6.48 -3.76
CA LEU A 88 -8.70 6.30 -3.22
C LEU A 88 -7.74 7.45 -3.59
N ALA A 89 -7.97 8.16 -4.70
CA ALA A 89 -7.17 9.31 -5.09
C ALA A 89 -7.10 10.39 -3.98
N SER A 90 -8.16 10.50 -3.17
CA SER A 90 -8.22 11.44 -2.04
C SER A 90 -7.27 11.08 -0.89
N ALA A 91 -6.68 9.87 -0.87
CA ALA A 91 -5.60 9.52 0.05
C ALA A 91 -4.25 10.17 -0.33
N PHE A 92 -4.18 10.81 -1.51
CA PHE A 92 -2.99 11.46 -2.06
C PHE A 92 -3.28 12.93 -2.41
N PRO A 93 -3.66 13.77 -1.43
CA PRO A 93 -4.13 15.13 -1.69
C PRO A 93 -3.07 16.05 -2.29
N PHE A 94 -1.78 15.72 -2.14
CA PHE A 94 -0.65 16.50 -2.66
C PHE A 94 -0.05 15.91 -3.95
N ALA A 95 -0.71 14.91 -4.55
CA ALA A 95 -0.34 14.45 -5.88
C ALA A 95 -0.61 15.58 -6.90
N PRO A 96 0.24 15.73 -7.94
CA PRO A 96 0.10 16.81 -8.94
C PRO A 96 -1.19 16.68 -9.76
N ASN A 97 -1.78 15.50 -9.81
CA ASN A 97 -3.05 15.21 -10.45
C ASN A 97 -3.69 13.97 -9.81
N ARG A 98 -4.92 13.67 -10.20
CA ARG A 98 -5.66 12.47 -9.76
C ARG A 98 -5.45 11.28 -10.71
N ASP A 99 -4.36 11.22 -11.47
CA ASP A 99 -4.06 10.07 -12.33
C ASP A 99 -3.61 8.87 -11.48
N GLN A 100 -4.26 7.72 -11.68
CA GLN A 100 -3.91 6.49 -11.00
C GLN A 100 -2.48 6.06 -11.29
N ALA A 101 -2.01 6.24 -12.54
CA ALA A 101 -0.69 5.80 -12.94
C ALA A 101 0.43 6.53 -12.17
N ALA A 102 0.17 7.78 -11.74
CA ALA A 102 1.09 8.58 -10.93
C ALA A 102 1.39 7.94 -9.56
N VAL A 103 0.47 7.12 -9.04
CA VAL A 103 0.61 6.40 -7.76
C VAL A 103 0.88 4.91 -7.98
N ALA A 104 0.10 4.24 -8.82
CA ALA A 104 0.17 2.81 -9.06
C ALA A 104 1.55 2.36 -9.56
N GLY A 105 2.14 3.12 -10.50
CA GLY A 105 3.47 2.81 -11.05
C GLY A 105 4.56 2.82 -9.98
N PRO A 106 4.75 3.95 -9.25
CA PRO A 106 5.70 4.02 -8.13
C PRO A 106 5.45 2.97 -7.04
N VAL A 107 4.19 2.75 -6.63
CA VAL A 107 3.84 1.76 -5.60
C VAL A 107 4.19 0.34 -6.06
N GLY A 108 3.91 -0.01 -7.31
CA GLY A 108 4.29 -1.29 -7.90
C GLY A 108 5.81 -1.51 -7.92
N LYS A 109 6.59 -0.50 -8.30
CA LYS A 109 8.07 -0.54 -8.26
C LYS A 109 8.59 -0.76 -6.83
N LEU A 110 8.02 -0.07 -5.85
CA LEU A 110 8.37 -0.26 -4.44
C LEU A 110 8.00 -1.64 -3.91
N ARG A 111 6.84 -2.18 -4.30
CA ARG A 111 6.42 -3.54 -3.93
C ARG A 111 7.45 -4.56 -4.39
N THR A 112 7.83 -4.50 -5.67
CA THR A 112 8.84 -5.41 -6.24
C THR A 112 10.19 -5.26 -5.54
N PHE A 113 10.64 -4.03 -5.29
CA PHE A 113 11.89 -3.78 -4.59
C PHE A 113 11.88 -4.32 -3.15
N ARG A 114 10.84 -4.00 -2.37
CA ARG A 114 10.67 -4.50 -0.98
C ARG A 114 10.68 -6.02 -0.94
N ASN A 115 9.97 -6.68 -1.85
CA ASN A 115 9.92 -8.14 -1.89
C ASN A 115 11.31 -8.73 -2.16
N ARG A 116 12.10 -8.14 -3.06
CA ARG A 116 13.48 -8.58 -3.30
C ARG A 116 14.37 -8.44 -2.08
N VAL A 117 14.28 -7.30 -1.38
CA VAL A 117 15.01 -7.07 -0.12
C VAL A 117 14.62 -8.11 0.92
N ALA A 118 13.33 -8.38 1.09
CA ALA A 118 12.81 -9.37 2.03
C ALA A 118 13.23 -10.81 1.68
N HIS A 119 13.39 -11.13 0.40
CA HIS A 119 13.91 -12.41 -0.07
C HIS A 119 15.44 -12.45 -0.16
N HIS A 120 16.15 -11.46 0.38
CA HIS A 120 17.61 -11.34 0.33
C HIS A 120 18.20 -11.51 -1.08
N GLN A 121 17.46 -11.09 -2.11
CA GLN A 121 17.91 -11.18 -3.49
C GLN A 121 18.96 -10.11 -3.80
N LYS A 122 19.89 -10.45 -4.71
CA LYS A 122 20.93 -9.54 -5.18
C LYS A 122 20.33 -8.27 -5.80
N LEU A 123 20.82 -7.10 -5.37
CA LEU A 123 20.35 -5.78 -5.83
C LEU A 123 21.25 -5.12 -6.89
N TYR A 124 22.23 -5.86 -7.44
CA TYR A 124 23.16 -5.34 -8.44
C TYR A 124 22.39 -4.71 -9.63
N ASN A 125 22.74 -3.48 -9.98
CA ASN A 125 22.16 -2.67 -11.08
C ASN A 125 20.69 -2.23 -10.90
N LYS A 126 20.19 -2.07 -9.66
CA LYS A 126 18.79 -1.69 -9.41
C LYS A 126 18.58 -0.26 -8.91
N ARG A 127 19.59 0.62 -9.07
CA ARG A 127 19.53 2.07 -8.78
C ARG A 127 18.70 2.37 -7.51
N PRO A 128 19.17 1.97 -6.32
CA PRO A 128 18.43 2.18 -5.07
C PRO A 128 18.00 3.64 -4.85
N GLU A 129 18.71 4.59 -5.46
CA GLU A 129 18.38 6.01 -5.52
C GLU A 129 17.00 6.25 -6.14
N ASP A 130 16.68 5.54 -7.22
CA ASP A 130 15.38 5.65 -7.89
C ASP A 130 14.27 5.18 -6.95
N HIS A 131 14.48 4.06 -6.25
CA HIS A 131 13.51 3.52 -5.30
C HIS A 131 13.29 4.45 -4.11
N HIS A 132 14.36 5.04 -3.57
CA HIS A 132 14.27 6.03 -2.51
C HIS A 132 13.53 7.29 -2.98
N ALA A 133 13.82 7.78 -4.19
CA ALA A 133 13.11 8.90 -4.78
C ALA A 133 11.60 8.61 -4.99
N GLN A 134 11.24 7.39 -5.43
CA GLN A 134 9.83 6.98 -5.52
C GLN A 134 9.15 6.94 -4.16
N LEU A 135 9.83 6.46 -3.12
CA LEU A 135 9.33 6.43 -1.75
C LEU A 135 9.05 7.85 -1.25
N LEU A 136 10.01 8.76 -1.38
CA LEU A 136 9.86 10.15 -0.98
C LEU A 136 8.77 10.87 -1.78
N LYS A 137 8.63 10.56 -3.07
CA LYS A 137 7.57 11.08 -3.92
C LYS A 137 6.20 10.66 -3.40
N LEU A 138 5.99 9.37 -3.15
CA LEU A 138 4.72 8.85 -2.64
C LEU A 138 4.41 9.33 -1.22
N ALA A 139 5.43 9.44 -0.35
CA ALA A 139 5.27 10.06 0.95
C ALA A 139 4.78 11.50 0.82
N GLY A 140 5.40 12.28 -0.07
CA GLY A 140 5.00 13.66 -0.31
C GLY A 140 3.62 13.82 -0.92
N PHE A 141 3.14 12.84 -1.68
CA PHE A 141 1.75 12.82 -2.20
C PHE A 141 0.72 12.62 -1.10
N ILE A 142 1.05 11.84 -0.06
CA ILE A 142 0.21 11.63 1.11
C ILE A 142 0.26 12.86 2.01
N ASP A 143 1.46 13.28 2.37
CA ASP A 143 1.71 14.43 3.23
C ASP A 143 3.18 14.91 3.09
N PRO A 144 3.43 16.17 2.70
CA PRO A 144 4.77 16.75 2.62
C PRO A 144 5.57 16.66 3.93
N SER A 145 4.91 16.72 5.09
CA SER A 145 5.56 16.60 6.40
C SER A 145 6.13 15.20 6.62
N VAL A 146 5.45 14.15 6.14
CA VAL A 146 5.95 12.76 6.20
C VAL A 146 7.19 12.60 5.31
N LYS A 147 7.20 13.22 4.12
CA LYS A 147 8.41 13.23 3.27
C LYS A 147 9.58 13.92 3.98
N ALA A 148 9.35 15.08 4.59
CA ALA A 148 10.38 15.81 5.32
C ALA A 148 10.91 15.00 6.51
N TRP A 149 10.02 14.37 7.28
CA TRP A 149 10.39 13.51 8.40
C TRP A 149 11.26 12.33 7.95
N ILE A 150 10.90 11.65 6.85
CA ILE A 150 11.72 10.55 6.29
C ILE A 150 13.11 11.05 5.89
N LEU A 151 13.22 12.23 5.27
CA LEU A 151 14.52 12.80 4.89
C LEU A 151 15.40 13.09 6.11
N ASP A 152 14.81 13.58 7.19
CA ASP A 152 15.52 13.95 8.42
C ASP A 152 15.96 12.72 9.24
N HIS A 153 15.18 11.63 9.20
CA HIS A 153 15.40 10.44 10.02
C HIS A 153 16.00 9.24 9.26
N SER A 154 16.35 9.42 7.98
CA SER A 154 16.88 8.35 7.13
C SER A 154 18.35 8.52 6.79
N TYR A 155 19.17 7.53 7.14
CA TYR A 155 20.57 7.45 6.73
C TYR A 155 20.76 7.07 5.25
N VAL A 156 19.69 6.72 4.52
CA VAL A 156 19.80 6.24 3.13
C VAL A 156 20.45 7.28 2.22
N GLY A 157 20.09 8.56 2.38
CA GLY A 157 20.71 9.65 1.60
C GLY A 157 22.21 9.79 1.86
N LEU A 158 22.61 9.69 3.13
CA LEU A 158 24.01 9.76 3.54
C LEU A 158 24.82 8.57 2.99
N VAL A 159 24.27 7.35 3.07
CA VAL A 159 24.93 6.13 2.57
C VAL A 159 25.09 6.18 1.05
N MET A 160 24.10 6.72 0.32
CA MET A 160 24.19 6.88 -1.14
C MET A 160 25.31 7.84 -1.57
N GLN A 161 25.57 8.90 -0.80
CA GLN A 161 26.65 9.86 -1.06
C GLN A 161 28.05 9.27 -0.78
N ARG A 162 28.13 8.22 0.06
CA ARG A 162 29.38 7.53 0.39
C ARG A 162 29.75 6.43 -0.61
N LYS A 163 29.09 6.36 -1.77
CA LYS A 163 29.50 5.44 -2.84
C LYS A 163 30.94 5.80 -3.28
N PRO A 164 31.87 4.84 -3.29
CA PRO A 164 33.21 5.04 -3.83
C PRO A 164 33.17 5.30 -5.35
#